data_AF-A0A924YPY4-F1
#
_entry.id   AF-A0A924YPY4-F1
#
_cell.length_a   1.000
_cell.length_b   1.000
_cell.length_c   1.000
_cell.angle_alpha   90.00
_cell.angle_beta   90.00
_cell.angle_gamma   90.00
#
_symmetry.space_group_name_H-M   'P 1'
#
loop_
_entity.id
_entity.type
_entity.pdbx_description
1 polymer ?
#
loop_
_entity_poly.entity_id
_entity_poly.type
_entity_poly.pdbx_seq_one_letter_code
_entity_poly.pdbx_strand_id
1 'polypeptide(L)' 'VDAHDGEASVDVLDEAGKPLAGFSGEEVVPATKLDELRWQPQWKKYADLSTLRNKVVRLKFRLRDAKLYSFQIGGERPNQ' A
#
# COMPACT_ATOMS: atom_id res chain seq x y z
N VAL A 1 10.55 0.89 -4.46
CA VAL A 1 10.72 -0.18 -3.45
C VAL A 1 11.79 -1.11 -3.98
N ASP A 2 12.63 -1.68 -3.13
CA ASP A 2 13.62 -2.67 -3.54
C ASP A 2 13.26 -4.00 -2.87
N ALA A 3 12.82 -4.99 -3.65
CA ALA A 3 12.34 -6.29 -3.19
C ALA A 3 12.72 -7.39 -4.20
N HIS A 4 14.03 -7.58 -4.40
CA HIS A 4 14.59 -8.54 -5.35
C HIS A 4 14.21 -10.00 -5.02
N ASP A 5 14.34 -10.40 -3.75
CA ASP A 5 13.95 -11.73 -3.21
C ASP A 5 12.90 -11.62 -2.09
N GLY A 6 12.32 -10.42 -1.95
CA GLY A 6 11.41 -10.07 -0.88
C GLY A 6 9.97 -9.85 -1.29
N GLU A 7 9.18 -9.48 -0.30
CA GLU A 7 7.80 -9.05 -0.46
C GLU A 7 7.58 -7.76 0.33
N ALA A 8 6.90 -6.81 -0.30
CA ALA A 8 6.38 -5.62 0.35
C ALA A 8 4.85 -5.65 0.32
N SER A 9 4.24 -5.42 1.47
CA SER A 9 2.78 -5.40 1.64
C SER A 9 2.38 -4.22 2.52
N VAL A 10 1.18 -3.68 2.30
CA VAL A 10 0.65 -2.53 3.04
C VAL A 10 -0.74 -2.84 3.57
N ASP A 11 -0.91 -2.76 4.88
CA ASP A 11 -2.23 -2.74 5.51
C ASP A 11 -2.71 -1.31 5.68
N VAL A 12 -3.99 -1.11 5.41
CA VAL A 12 -4.69 0.10 5.84
C VAL A 12 -5.53 -0.23 7.07
N LEU A 13 -5.23 0.48 8.14
CA LEU A 13 -5.95 0.41 9.39
C LEU A 13 -6.77 1.69 9.56
N ASP A 14 -7.85 1.59 10.32
CA ASP A 14 -8.63 2.70 10.84
C ASP A 14 -7.83 3.52 11.89
N GLU A 15 -8.37 4.67 12.30
CA GLU A 15 -7.83 5.52 13.36
C GLU A 15 -7.54 4.76 14.66
N ALA A 16 -8.38 3.77 15.03
CA ALA A 16 -8.17 2.93 16.20
C ALA A 16 -7.11 1.83 15.99
N GLY A 17 -6.49 1.76 14.81
CA GLY A 17 -5.51 0.74 14.45
C GLY A 17 -6.11 -0.62 14.09
N LYS A 18 -7.42 -0.69 13.82
CA LYS A 18 -8.08 -1.90 13.34
C LYS A 18 -7.93 -2.04 11.82
N PRO A 19 -7.57 -3.22 11.29
CA PRO A 19 -7.50 -3.43 9.85
C PRO A 19 -8.86 -3.20 9.19
N LEU A 20 -8.87 -2.41 8.13
CA LEU A 20 -10.06 -2.18 7.32
C LEU A 20 -10.29 -3.40 6.42
N ALA A 21 -11.46 -4.01 6.52
CA ALA A 21 -11.83 -5.15 5.69
C ALA A 21 -11.75 -4.79 4.19
N GLY A 22 -10.98 -5.55 3.40
CA GLY A 22 -10.70 -5.26 1.99
C GLY A 22 -9.43 -4.43 1.74
N PHE A 23 -8.81 -3.87 2.78
CA PHE A 23 -7.53 -3.17 2.74
C PHE A 23 -6.44 -3.86 3.58
N SER A 24 -6.62 -5.15 3.86
CA SER A 24 -5.64 -5.93 4.59
C SER A 24 -4.43 -6.22 3.70
N GLY A 25 -3.23 -6.21 4.28
CA GLY A 25 -1.98 -6.57 3.64
C GLY A 25 -1.95 -8.02 3.14
N GLU A 26 -2.82 -8.88 3.64
CA GLU A 26 -3.03 -10.24 3.12
C GLU A 26 -3.84 -10.26 1.80
N GLU A 27 -4.58 -9.18 1.55
CA GLU A 27 -5.31 -8.94 0.31
C GLU A 27 -4.51 -8.05 -0.65
N VAL A 28 -3.31 -7.60 -0.27
CA VAL A 28 -2.41 -6.89 -1.19
C VAL A 28 -1.91 -7.88 -2.23
N VAL A 29 -1.99 -7.47 -3.49
CA VAL A 29 -1.35 -8.21 -4.57
C VAL A 29 0.15 -8.15 -4.31
N PRO A 30 0.80 -9.29 -4.04
CA PRO A 30 2.16 -9.32 -3.52
C PRO A 30 3.11 -8.66 -4.51
N ALA A 31 3.78 -7.60 -4.06
CA ALA A 31 4.87 -6.97 -4.79
C ALA A 31 6.12 -7.85 -4.67
N THR A 32 6.13 -8.92 -5.45
CA THR A 32 7.28 -9.81 -5.61
C THR A 32 8.03 -9.41 -6.88
N LYS A 33 9.37 -9.41 -6.82
CA LYS A 33 10.26 -9.02 -7.93
C LYS A 33 10.04 -7.60 -8.43
N LEU A 34 9.82 -6.66 -7.50
CA LEU A 34 9.48 -5.30 -7.84
C LEU A 34 10.71 -4.40 -7.71
N ASP A 35 11.36 -4.14 -8.86
CA ASP A 35 12.47 -3.19 -9.01
C ASP A 35 11.93 -1.89 -9.62
N GLU A 36 10.99 -1.25 -8.92
CA GLU A 36 10.36 -0.01 -9.40
C GLU A 36 10.48 1.12 -8.38
N LEU A 37 10.90 2.28 -8.88
CA LEU A 37 10.91 3.54 -8.14
C LEU A 37 9.51 3.97 -7.68
N ARG A 38 8.46 3.58 -8.41
CA ARG A 38 7.07 3.99 -8.16
C ARG A 38 6.14 2.80 -8.06
N TRP A 39 6.23 2.08 -6.95
CA TRP A 39 5.28 1.02 -6.65
C TRP A 39 3.96 1.59 -6.11
N GLN A 40 2.84 1.12 -6.66
CA GLN A 40 1.50 1.42 -6.16
C GLN A 40 0.88 0.11 -5.65
N PRO A 41 0.66 -0.04 -4.33
CA PRO A 41 0.00 -1.22 -3.78
C PRO A 41 -1.45 -1.27 -4.27
N GLN A 42 -1.86 -2.44 -4.76
CA GLN A 42 -3.24 -2.73 -5.11
C GLN A 42 -3.78 -3.79 -4.15
N TRP A 43 -4.98 -3.57 -3.62
CA TRP A 43 -5.69 -4.56 -2.81
C TRP A 43 -6.68 -5.31 -3.70
N LYS A 44 -6.92 -6.59 -3.40
CA LYS A 44 -7.85 -7.44 -4.18
C LYS A 44 -9.24 -6.84 -4.33
N LYS A 45 -9.71 -6.11 -3.31
CA LYS A 45 -11.06 -5.55 -3.27
C LYS A 45 -11.12 -4.07 -3.70
N TYR A 46 -10.02 -3.34 -3.56
CA TYR A 46 -9.95 -1.91 -3.85
C TYR A 46 -8.63 -1.60 -4.57
N ALA A 47 -8.73 -0.97 -5.75
CA ALA A 47 -7.56 -0.62 -6.54
C ALA A 47 -6.76 0.54 -5.92
N ASP A 48 -7.38 1.33 -5.04
CA ASP A 48 -6.85 2.58 -4.52
C ASP A 48 -7.53 3.00 -3.20
N LEU A 49 -6.98 4.05 -2.58
CA LEU A 49 -7.44 4.61 -1.31
C LEU A 49 -8.60 5.61 -1.46
N SER A 50 -9.22 5.75 -2.64
CA SER A 50 -10.22 6.80 -2.89
C SER A 50 -11.45 6.67 -2.00
N THR A 51 -11.82 5.44 -1.62
CA THR A 51 -12.95 5.17 -0.71
C THR A 51 -12.67 5.60 0.74
N LEU A 52 -11.41 5.87 1.07
CA LEU A 52 -10.95 6.33 2.38
C LEU A 52 -10.72 7.85 2.41
N ARG A 53 -11.15 8.57 1.36
CA ARG A 53 -11.09 10.03 1.33
C ARG A 53 -11.84 10.62 2.53
N ASN A 54 -11.22 11.63 3.17
CA ASN A 54 -11.69 12.27 4.40
C ASN A 54 -11.77 11.34 5.63
N LYS A 55 -11.10 10.17 5.61
CA LYS A 55 -10.96 9.32 6.78
C LYS A 55 -9.53 9.34 7.31
N VAL A 56 -9.38 9.39 8.63
CA VAL A 56 -8.09 9.16 9.27
C VAL A 56 -7.79 7.66 9.17
N VAL A 57 -6.65 7.34 8.60
CA VAL A 57 -6.19 5.96 8.41
C VAL A 57 -4.74 5.84 8.84
N ARG A 58 -4.35 4.64 9.24
CA ARG A 58 -2.95 4.30 9.55
C ARG A 58 -2.46 3.30 8.53
N LEU A 59 -1.34 3.61 7.88
CA LEU A 59 -0.69 2.70 6.96
C LEU A 59 0.35 1.88 7.72
N LYS A 60 0.26 0.55 7.64
CA LYS A 60 1.23 -0.36 8.23
C LYS A 60 1.95 -1.11 7.11
N PHE A 61 3.20 -0.74 6.90
CA PHE A 61 4.08 -1.38 5.92
C PHE A 61 4.66 -2.66 6.51
N ARG A 62 4.48 -3.78 5.81
CA ARG A 62 5.13 -5.07 6.08
C ARG A 62 6.18 -5.29 5.01
N LEU A 63 7.45 -5.30 5.42
CA LEU A 63 8.59 -5.51 4.53
C LEU A 63 9.27 -6.80 4.95
N ARG A 64 9.40 -7.74 4.02
CA ARG A 64 10.15 -8.99 4.19
C ARG A 64 11.21 -9.03 3.11
N ASP A 65 12.47 -8.99 3.49
CA ASP A 65 13.60 -8.91 2.53
C ASP A 65 13.45 -7.75 1.53
N ALA A 66 12.89 -6.63 2.00
CA ALA A 66 12.56 -5.48 1.17
C ALA A 66 12.96 -4.17 1.87
N LYS A 67 13.33 -3.16 1.08
CA LYS A 67 13.69 -1.81 1.57
C LYS A 67 12.71 -0.77 1.04
N LEU A 68 12.18 0.04 1.96
CA LEU A 68 11.34 1.21 1.68
C LEU A 68 12.10 2.48 2.05
N TYR A 69 12.45 3.28 1.05
CA TYR A 69 13.19 4.54 1.25
C TYR A 69 12.25 5.74 1.46
N SER A 70 11.13 5.77 0.74
CA SER A 70 10.15 6.85 0.79
C SER A 70 8.77 6.34 0.37
N PHE A 71 7.72 6.95 0.91
CA PHE A 71 6.35 6.75 0.46
C PHE A 71 5.70 8.10 0.18
N GLN A 72 4.75 8.14 -0.74
CA GLN A 72 3.97 9.32 -1.05
C GLN A 72 2.50 8.93 -1.20
N ILE A 73 1.62 9.74 -0.62
CA ILE A 73 0.18 9.66 -0.86
C ILE A 73 -0.14 10.78 -1.85
N GLY A 74 -0.25 10.45 -3.13
CA GLY A 74 -0.63 11.38 -4.18
C GLY A 74 -2.14 11.34 -4.40
N GLY A 75 -2.82 12.49 -4.29
CA GLY A 75 -4.17 12.64 -4.85
C GLY A 75 -4.11 12.65 -6.38
N GLU A 76 -5.25 12.35 -7.03
CA GLU A 76 -5.43 12.37 -8.50
C GLU A 76 -4.55 13.45 -9.14
N ARG A 77 -3.68 13.03 -10.07
CA ARG A 77 -3.11 14.00 -11.01
C ARG A 77 -4.28 14.44 -11.89
N PRO A 78 -4.67 15.73 -11.91
CA PRO A 78 -5.51 16.20 -12.99
C PRO A 78 -4.77 15.90 -14.28
N ASN A 79 -5.46 15.21 -15.19
CA ASN A 79 -5.06 14.86 -16.55
C ASN A 79 -4.21 15.97 -17.17
N GLN A 80 -3.06 15.60 -17.75
CA GLN A 80 -2.35 16.46 -18.70
C GLN A 80 -3.07 16.39 -20.05
#